data_AF-A0A519USS9-F1
#
_entry.id   AF-A0A519USS9-F1
#
_cell.length_a   1.000
_cell.length_b   1.000
_cell.length_c   1.000
_cell.angle_alpha   90.00
_cell.angle_beta   90.00
_cell.angle_gamma   90.00
#
_symmetry.space_group_name_H-M   'P 1'
#
loop_
_entity.id
_entity.type
_entity.pdbx_description
1 polymer ?
#
loop_
_entity_poly.entity_id
_entity_poly.type
_entity_poly.pdbx_seq_one_letter_code
_entity_poly.pdbx_strand_id
1 'polypeptide(L)'
;MTTATLLAELEAATYDHRVRRMVALGRQARTDAAAAAVLHPLATAAGFYERQLALLACFGSADGAQVLAALAGPSRLLRHLALSMVAKICPDEQVRVALATLPRKAQLVLLRTLWQRGRHEAIDAWLAELAESADERLALFLFLGSPATVEKYLAAVLPRWGTVDWVRLAKYHPTVAFAQLRAQQQAQTAPDARLLTHLNAVLPALAERQPDYALALVRQQQLHHLVGAALGHGAPVEAGRGLVAQLLAHQGQ
;
A
#
# COMPACT_ATOMS: atom_id res chain seq x y z
N MET A 1 13.47 40.40 -7.98
CA MET A 1 12.11 40.30 -7.40
C MET A 1 12.25 40.01 -5.92
N THR A 2 11.48 40.66 -5.04
CA THR A 2 11.52 40.40 -3.58
C THR A 2 10.33 39.53 -3.15
N THR A 3 10.41 38.93 -1.96
CA THR A 3 9.30 38.15 -1.38
C THR A 3 8.03 38.99 -1.19
N ALA A 4 8.17 40.26 -0.76
CA ALA A 4 7.03 41.16 -0.57
C ALA A 4 6.32 41.47 -1.90
N THR A 5 7.08 41.74 -2.98
CA THR A 5 6.51 41.96 -4.31
C THR A 5 5.78 40.71 -4.82
N LEU A 6 6.33 39.52 -4.59
CA LEU A 6 5.70 38.26 -4.96
C LEU A 6 4.38 38.05 -4.21
N LEU A 7 4.34 38.31 -2.89
CA LEU A 7 3.11 38.13 -2.11
C LEU A 7 2.00 39.06 -2.58
N ALA A 8 2.31 40.34 -2.83
CA ALA A 8 1.35 41.30 -3.37
C ALA A 8 0.80 40.87 -4.75
N GLU A 9 1.65 40.33 -5.64
CA GLU A 9 1.23 39.77 -6.93
C GLU A 9 0.24 38.60 -6.74
N LEU A 10 0.53 37.70 -5.79
CA LEU A 10 -0.25 36.48 -5.58
C LEU A 10 -1.57 36.71 -4.84
N GLU A 11 -1.64 37.72 -3.96
CA GLU A 11 -2.87 38.10 -3.25
C GLU A 11 -3.97 38.56 -4.20
N ALA A 12 -3.61 39.29 -5.25
CA ALA A 12 -4.55 39.74 -6.28
C ALA A 12 -4.92 38.63 -7.30
N ALA A 13 -4.20 37.49 -7.29
CA ALA A 13 -4.35 36.45 -8.29
C ALA A 13 -5.44 35.42 -7.95
N THR A 14 -5.90 34.66 -8.95
CA THR A 14 -6.72 33.48 -8.72
C THR A 14 -5.88 32.32 -8.16
N TYR A 15 -6.54 31.31 -7.57
CA TYR A 15 -5.83 30.13 -7.06
C TYR A 15 -5.01 29.41 -8.14
N ASP A 16 -5.58 29.18 -9.33
CA ASP A 16 -4.87 28.52 -10.44
C ASP A 16 -3.64 29.32 -10.88
N HIS A 17 -3.77 30.65 -10.99
CA HIS A 17 -2.63 31.51 -11.30
C HIS A 17 -1.54 31.42 -10.23
N ARG A 18 -1.91 31.48 -8.94
CA ARG A 18 -0.94 31.33 -7.84
C ARG A 18 -0.17 30.02 -7.93
N VAL A 19 -0.88 28.90 -8.14
CA VAL A 19 -0.25 27.57 -8.25
C VAL A 19 0.72 27.56 -9.43
N ARG A 20 0.30 27.99 -10.63
CA ARG A 20 1.17 28.02 -11.82
C ARG A 20 2.38 28.91 -11.62
N ARG A 21 2.20 30.08 -10.99
CA ARG A 21 3.27 31.03 -10.70
C ARG A 21 4.30 30.44 -9.75
N MET A 22 3.86 29.82 -8.64
CA MET A 22 4.78 29.18 -7.69
C MET A 22 5.50 27.99 -8.31
N VAL A 23 4.83 27.17 -9.13
CA VAL A 23 5.47 26.08 -9.87
C VAL A 23 6.54 26.62 -10.83
N ALA A 24 6.24 27.68 -11.57
CA ALA A 24 7.19 28.31 -12.49
C ALA A 24 8.41 28.86 -11.73
N LEU A 25 8.17 29.57 -10.62
CA LEU A 25 9.24 30.09 -9.76
C LEU A 25 10.09 28.94 -9.16
N GLY A 26 9.46 27.85 -8.76
CA GLY A 26 10.16 26.65 -8.30
C GLY A 26 11.07 26.04 -9.38
N ARG A 27 10.62 26.00 -10.65
CA ARG A 27 11.48 25.53 -11.75
C ARG A 27 12.68 26.45 -11.97
N GLN A 28 12.47 27.77 -11.92
CA GLN A 28 13.55 28.75 -12.02
C GLN A 28 14.58 28.59 -10.90
N ALA A 29 14.11 28.36 -9.67
CA ALA A 29 14.96 28.17 -8.49
C ALA A 29 15.92 26.96 -8.58
N ARG A 30 15.75 26.05 -9.55
CA ARG A 30 16.70 24.95 -9.78
C ARG A 30 18.06 25.44 -10.28
N THR A 31 18.08 26.55 -11.00
CA THR A 31 19.29 27.08 -11.66
C THR A 31 19.57 28.53 -11.29
N ASP A 32 18.60 29.23 -10.71
CA ASP A 32 18.72 30.63 -10.32
C ASP A 32 18.66 30.79 -8.79
N ALA A 33 19.80 31.16 -8.20
CA ALA A 33 19.93 31.41 -6.77
C ALA A 33 19.05 32.58 -6.30
N ALA A 34 18.78 33.57 -7.15
CA ALA A 34 17.90 34.69 -6.79
C ALA A 34 16.45 34.23 -6.65
N ALA A 35 15.98 33.36 -7.54
CA ALA A 35 14.66 32.73 -7.42
C ALA A 35 14.56 31.84 -6.16
N ALA A 36 15.61 31.07 -5.85
CA ALA A 36 15.66 30.27 -4.63
C ALA A 36 15.62 31.15 -3.36
N ALA A 37 16.34 32.28 -3.36
CA ALA A 37 16.37 33.23 -2.26
C ALA A 37 14.99 33.87 -1.99
N VAL A 38 14.12 33.98 -2.99
CA VAL A 38 12.73 34.45 -2.81
C VAL A 38 11.86 33.39 -2.11
N LEU A 39 12.10 32.10 -2.37
CA LEU A 39 11.31 30.99 -1.83
C LEU A 39 11.68 30.66 -0.37
N HIS A 40 12.95 30.81 0.01
CA HIS A 40 13.43 30.40 1.33
C HIS A 40 12.70 31.09 2.51
N PRO A 41 12.45 32.42 2.50
CA PRO A 41 11.68 33.06 3.56
C PRO A 41 10.23 32.57 3.68
N LEU A 42 9.62 32.15 2.56
CA LEU A 42 8.25 31.62 2.56
C LEU A 42 8.16 30.27 3.27
N ALA A 43 9.19 29.43 3.12
CA ALA A 43 9.28 28.13 3.75
C ALA A 43 9.33 28.20 5.28
N THR A 44 10.01 29.21 5.82
CA THR A 44 10.21 29.42 7.26
C THR A 44 9.22 30.38 7.90
N ALA A 45 8.29 30.93 7.12
CA ALA A 45 7.30 31.89 7.61
C ALA A 45 6.37 31.27 8.68
N ALA A 46 5.94 32.10 9.63
CA ALA A 46 4.97 31.69 10.65
C ALA A 46 3.58 31.43 10.03
N GLY A 47 3.23 32.20 8.99
CA GLY A 47 1.95 32.13 8.31
C GLY A 47 1.69 30.81 7.59
N PHE A 48 0.42 30.44 7.48
CA PHE A 48 0.00 29.25 6.75
C PHE A 48 0.14 29.45 5.22
N TYR A 49 -0.23 30.63 4.73
CA TYR A 49 -0.31 30.95 3.32
C TYR A 49 1.05 30.89 2.64
N GLU A 50 2.05 31.52 3.23
CA GLU A 50 3.43 31.57 2.73
C GLU A 50 4.06 30.17 2.68
N ARG A 51 3.87 29.37 3.73
CA ARG A 51 4.31 27.98 3.75
C ARG A 51 3.60 27.13 2.72
N GLN A 52 2.31 27.39 2.47
CA GLN A 52 1.58 26.74 1.39
C GLN A 52 2.18 27.10 0.02
N LEU A 53 2.49 28.38 -0.23
CA LEU A 53 3.12 28.83 -1.47
C LEU A 53 4.50 28.18 -1.66
N ALA A 54 5.33 28.14 -0.62
CA ALA A 54 6.62 27.44 -0.66
C ALA A 54 6.46 25.96 -1.02
N LEU A 55 5.47 25.29 -0.43
CA LEU A 55 5.19 23.88 -0.75
C LEU A 55 4.68 23.71 -2.19
N LEU A 56 3.87 24.63 -2.71
CA LEU A 56 3.45 24.62 -4.12
C LEU A 56 4.63 24.80 -5.07
N ALA A 57 5.63 25.61 -4.71
CA ALA A 57 6.85 25.75 -5.50
C ALA A 57 7.66 24.45 -5.60
N CYS A 58 7.52 23.53 -4.65
CA CYS A 58 8.21 22.25 -4.66
C CYS A 58 7.79 21.35 -5.84
N PHE A 59 6.60 21.53 -6.41
CA PHE A 59 6.22 20.89 -7.68
C PHE A 59 7.13 21.30 -8.85
N GLY A 60 7.64 22.53 -8.81
CA GLY A 60 8.56 23.07 -9.79
C GLY A 60 10.02 22.76 -9.46
N SER A 61 10.45 22.98 -8.23
CA SER A 61 11.86 22.81 -7.84
C SER A 61 12.27 21.35 -7.68
N ALA A 62 11.33 20.46 -7.39
CA ALA A 62 11.61 19.10 -6.90
C ALA A 62 12.43 19.07 -5.60
N ASP A 63 12.28 20.10 -4.75
CA ASP A 63 12.92 20.16 -3.45
C ASP A 63 12.23 19.22 -2.45
N GLY A 64 12.71 17.98 -2.40
CA GLY A 64 12.20 16.98 -1.48
C GLY A 64 12.52 17.26 0.00
N ALA A 65 13.60 18.01 0.29
CA ALA A 65 13.94 18.37 1.67
C ALA A 65 12.88 19.31 2.26
N GLN A 66 12.42 20.29 1.47
CA GLN A 66 11.33 21.17 1.86
C GLN A 66 10.00 20.42 2.03
N VAL A 67 9.71 19.43 1.19
CA VAL A 67 8.53 18.55 1.33
C VAL A 67 8.60 17.76 2.65
N LEU A 68 9.76 17.19 2.99
CA LEU A 68 9.96 16.48 4.25
C LEU A 68 9.79 17.40 5.47
N ALA A 69 10.34 18.61 5.43
CA ALA A 69 10.15 19.60 6.49
C ALA A 69 8.65 19.92 6.69
N ALA A 70 7.89 20.04 5.61
CA ALA A 70 6.45 20.28 5.68
C ALA A 70 5.65 19.12 6.30
N LEU A 71 6.12 17.86 6.19
CA LEU A 71 5.51 16.71 6.87
C LEU A 71 5.63 16.76 8.39
N ALA A 72 6.74 17.32 8.89
CA ALA A 72 6.97 17.50 10.33
C ALA A 72 6.27 18.75 10.88
N GLY A 73 5.73 19.62 10.01
CA GLY A 73 5.12 20.89 10.38
C GLY A 73 3.80 20.76 11.17
N PRO A 74 3.39 21.82 11.88
CA PRO A 74 2.19 21.79 12.73
C PRO A 74 0.88 21.75 11.94
N SER A 75 0.84 22.28 10.72
CA SER A 75 -0.39 22.36 9.93
C SER A 75 -0.77 21.02 9.30
N ARG A 76 -1.93 20.49 9.69
CA ARG A 76 -2.49 19.25 9.11
C ARG A 76 -2.73 19.35 7.60
N LEU A 77 -3.17 20.52 7.11
CA LEU A 77 -3.43 20.73 5.68
C LEU A 77 -2.13 20.71 4.87
N LEU A 78 -1.06 21.36 5.37
CA LEU A 78 0.25 21.31 4.71
C LEU A 78 0.84 19.92 4.74
N ARG A 79 0.70 19.18 5.85
CA ARG A 79 1.13 17.78 5.93
C ARG A 79 0.40 16.90 4.92
N HIS A 80 -0.89 17.09 4.72
CA HIS A 80 -1.64 16.33 3.72
C HIS A 80 -1.18 16.63 2.29
N LEU A 81 -0.95 17.91 1.97
CA LEU A 81 -0.39 18.31 0.68
C LEU A 81 1.01 17.71 0.49
N ALA A 82 1.90 17.85 1.47
CA ALA A 82 3.25 17.31 1.43
C ALA A 82 3.26 15.79 1.26
N LEU A 83 2.36 15.05 1.92
CA LEU A 83 2.26 13.59 1.79
C LEU A 83 2.01 13.16 0.34
N SER A 84 1.16 13.89 -0.39
CA SER A 84 0.89 13.63 -1.82
C SER A 84 2.10 13.91 -2.72
N MET A 85 3.04 14.72 -2.24
CA MET A 85 4.23 15.17 -2.96
C MET A 85 5.41 14.22 -2.77
N VAL A 86 5.53 13.56 -1.61
CA VAL A 86 6.62 12.62 -1.32
C VAL A 86 6.79 11.59 -2.44
N ALA A 87 5.71 10.92 -2.83
CA ALA A 87 5.76 9.88 -3.86
C ALA A 87 6.09 10.42 -5.27
N LYS A 88 5.99 11.73 -5.49
CA LYS A 88 6.24 12.40 -6.78
C LYS A 88 7.63 13.03 -6.88
N ILE A 89 8.14 13.54 -5.77
CA ILE A 89 9.32 14.42 -5.75
C ILE A 89 10.49 13.79 -4.99
N CYS A 90 10.24 13.11 -3.88
CA CYS A 90 11.30 12.60 -3.03
C CYS A 90 12.00 11.38 -3.67
N PRO A 91 13.35 11.32 -3.68
CA PRO A 91 14.10 10.10 -3.97
C PRO A 91 13.86 9.03 -2.88
N ASP A 92 14.23 7.79 -3.15
CA ASP A 92 13.88 6.64 -2.30
C ASP A 92 14.42 6.77 -0.86
N GLU A 93 15.60 7.37 -0.68
CA GLU A 93 16.20 7.66 0.61
C GLU A 93 15.30 8.60 1.44
N GLN A 94 14.78 9.64 0.80
CA GLN A 94 13.87 10.58 1.46
C GLN A 94 12.50 9.97 1.72
N VAL A 95 12.01 9.08 0.84
CA VAL A 95 10.78 8.31 1.08
C VAL A 95 10.93 7.46 2.33
N ARG A 96 12.07 6.78 2.52
CA ARG A 96 12.33 5.98 3.74
C ARG A 96 12.36 6.84 5.00
N VAL A 97 13.00 8.02 4.95
CA VAL A 97 12.97 9.00 6.07
C VAL A 97 11.54 9.43 6.39
N ALA A 98 10.71 9.69 5.37
CA ALA A 98 9.28 10.01 5.58
C ALA A 98 8.54 8.84 6.25
N LEU A 99 8.73 7.61 5.76
CA LEU A 99 8.07 6.43 6.32
C LEU A 99 8.46 6.19 7.78
N ALA A 100 9.73 6.43 8.16
CA ALA A 100 10.19 6.28 9.53
C ALA A 100 9.52 7.26 10.52
N THR A 101 9.18 8.47 10.07
CA THR A 101 8.65 9.54 10.93
C THR A 101 7.13 9.63 10.95
N LEU A 102 6.46 9.13 9.91
CA LEU A 102 5.01 9.24 9.77
C LEU A 102 4.24 8.31 10.73
N PRO A 103 3.06 8.72 11.23
CA PRO A 103 2.19 7.81 11.94
C PRO A 103 1.65 6.71 11.02
N ARG A 104 1.28 5.56 11.59
CA ARG A 104 0.84 4.36 10.85
C ARG A 104 -0.20 4.61 9.75
N LYS A 105 -1.20 5.44 10.03
CA LYS A 105 -2.24 5.79 9.03
C LYS A 105 -1.65 6.53 7.81
N ALA A 106 -0.70 7.42 8.03
CA ALA A 106 -0.05 8.18 6.96
C ALA A 106 0.99 7.32 6.20
N GLN A 107 1.70 6.42 6.90
CA GLN A 107 2.54 5.40 6.25
C GLN A 107 1.73 4.60 5.22
N LEU A 108 0.55 4.09 5.61
CA LEU A 108 -0.30 3.33 4.69
C LEU A 108 -0.73 4.13 3.45
N VAL A 109 -1.06 5.41 3.64
CA VAL A 109 -1.42 6.30 2.51
C VAL A 109 -0.22 6.51 1.59
N LEU A 110 0.97 6.76 2.14
CA LEU A 110 2.18 6.94 1.36
C LEU A 110 2.55 5.67 0.59
N LEU A 111 2.56 4.50 1.25
CA LEU A 111 2.87 3.22 0.62
C LEU A 111 1.89 2.90 -0.52
N ARG A 112 0.59 3.12 -0.33
CA ARG A 112 -0.40 2.97 -1.41
C ARG A 112 -0.13 3.92 -2.58
N THR A 113 0.25 5.16 -2.29
CA THR A 113 0.59 6.14 -3.32
C THR A 113 1.84 5.74 -4.09
N LEU A 114 2.86 5.19 -3.41
CA LEU A 114 4.07 4.66 -4.04
C LEU A 114 3.74 3.45 -4.93
N TRP A 115 2.91 2.53 -4.43
CA TRP A 115 2.47 1.34 -5.14
C TRP A 115 1.71 1.68 -6.42
N GLN A 116 0.74 2.60 -6.34
CA GLN A 116 0.00 3.09 -7.51
C GLN A 116 0.89 3.78 -8.55
N ARG A 117 2.08 4.24 -8.16
CA ARG A 117 3.07 4.88 -9.04
C ARG A 117 4.16 3.92 -9.50
N GLY A 118 4.05 2.63 -9.18
CA GLY A 118 5.03 1.60 -9.57
C GLY A 118 6.37 1.70 -8.86
N ARG A 119 6.47 2.46 -7.76
CA ARG A 119 7.72 2.60 -6.98
C ARG A 119 7.88 1.46 -5.99
N HIS A 120 7.91 0.23 -6.48
CA HIS A 120 8.00 -0.98 -5.65
C HIS A 120 9.35 -1.10 -4.94
N GLU A 121 10.44 -0.67 -5.56
CA GLU A 121 11.79 -0.73 -4.98
C GLU A 121 11.89 0.04 -3.65
N ALA A 122 11.28 1.23 -3.59
CA ALA A 122 11.21 2.04 -2.38
C ALA A 122 10.46 1.33 -1.24
N ILE A 123 9.37 0.64 -1.59
CA ILE A 123 8.54 -0.10 -0.64
C ILE A 123 9.32 -1.31 -0.14
N ASP A 124 9.92 -2.06 -1.05
CA ASP A 124 10.66 -3.28 -0.76
C ASP A 124 11.88 -3.02 0.10
N ALA A 125 12.64 -1.96 -0.18
CA ALA A 125 13.77 -1.54 0.64
C ALA A 125 13.33 -1.21 2.08
N TRP A 126 12.19 -0.51 2.24
CA TRP A 126 11.66 -0.22 3.56
C TRP A 126 11.12 -1.47 4.28
N LEU A 127 10.46 -2.39 3.57
CA LEU A 127 10.02 -3.67 4.13
C LEU A 127 11.22 -4.53 4.56
N ALA A 128 12.33 -4.50 3.83
CA ALA A 128 13.56 -5.18 4.21
C ALA A 128 14.14 -4.62 5.52
N GLU A 129 14.19 -3.30 5.69
CA GLU A 129 14.60 -2.67 6.96
C GLU A 129 13.70 -3.08 8.14
N LEU A 130 12.39 -3.17 7.92
CA LEU A 130 11.46 -3.67 8.95
C LEU A 130 11.71 -5.15 9.28
N ALA A 131 12.06 -5.97 8.29
CA ALA A 131 12.39 -7.36 8.49
C ALA A 131 13.70 -7.55 9.27
N GLU A 132 14.73 -6.76 8.94
CA GLU A 132 16.03 -6.78 9.64
C GLU A 132 15.91 -6.36 11.11
N SER A 133 15.03 -5.39 11.39
CA SER A 133 14.74 -4.92 12.75
C SER A 133 13.68 -5.76 13.49
N ALA A 134 13.17 -6.83 12.89
CA ALA A 134 12.08 -7.65 13.41
C ALA A 134 10.82 -6.85 13.84
N ASP A 135 10.56 -5.74 13.14
CA ASP A 135 9.49 -4.81 13.47
C ASP A 135 8.11 -5.40 13.16
N GLU A 136 7.19 -5.31 14.11
CA GLU A 136 5.81 -5.81 13.97
C GLU A 136 5.04 -5.15 12.80
N ARG A 137 5.45 -3.95 12.40
CA ARG A 137 4.89 -3.24 11.25
C ARG A 137 5.06 -4.00 9.94
N LEU A 138 6.06 -4.89 9.83
CA LEU A 138 6.24 -5.71 8.63
C LEU A 138 4.95 -6.46 8.28
N ALA A 139 4.32 -7.11 9.27
CA ALA A 139 3.11 -7.88 9.07
C ALA A 139 1.94 -7.01 8.57
N LEU A 140 1.91 -5.73 8.93
CA LEU A 140 0.85 -4.80 8.55
C LEU A 140 0.97 -4.29 7.12
N PHE A 141 2.18 -4.27 6.55
CA PHE A 141 2.46 -3.61 5.28
C PHE A 141 2.99 -4.54 4.19
N LEU A 142 3.34 -5.79 4.52
CA LEU A 142 3.96 -6.72 3.58
C LEU A 142 3.15 -6.88 2.28
N PHE A 143 1.82 -6.85 2.34
CA PHE A 143 0.95 -6.99 1.15
C PHE A 143 1.10 -5.86 0.10
N LEU A 144 1.85 -4.79 0.40
CA LEU A 144 2.16 -3.71 -0.54
C LEU A 144 3.53 -3.87 -1.21
N GLY A 145 4.32 -4.87 -0.81
CA GLY A 145 5.61 -5.17 -1.44
C GLY A 145 5.46 -5.77 -2.84
N SER A 146 6.58 -5.93 -3.54
CA SER A 146 6.60 -6.74 -4.76
C SER A 146 6.35 -8.23 -4.44
N PRO A 147 5.90 -9.04 -5.43
CA PRO A 147 5.71 -10.47 -5.23
C PRO A 147 6.93 -11.18 -4.61
N ALA A 148 8.14 -10.85 -5.09
CA ALA A 148 9.39 -11.45 -4.58
C ALA A 148 9.64 -11.10 -3.10
N THR A 149 9.40 -9.85 -2.71
CA THR A 149 9.53 -9.40 -1.32
C THR A 149 8.48 -10.03 -0.42
N VAL A 150 7.24 -10.13 -0.90
CA VAL A 150 6.17 -10.82 -0.17
C VAL A 150 6.54 -12.27 0.06
N GLU A 151 6.90 -13.02 -0.99
CA GLU A 151 7.29 -14.44 -0.88
C GLU A 151 8.45 -14.64 0.11
N LYS A 152 9.48 -13.77 0.04
CA LYS A 152 10.64 -13.84 0.92
C LYS A 152 10.29 -13.73 2.41
N TYR A 153 9.42 -12.78 2.77
CA TYR A 153 9.13 -12.48 4.18
C TYR A 153 7.80 -13.07 4.68
N LEU A 154 7.01 -13.72 3.82
CA LEU A 154 5.68 -14.24 4.16
C LEU A 154 5.73 -15.18 5.36
N ALA A 155 6.65 -16.15 5.34
CA ALA A 155 6.78 -17.15 6.40
C ALA A 155 6.96 -16.54 7.80
N ALA A 156 7.68 -15.41 7.90
CA ALA A 156 7.94 -14.73 9.16
C ALA A 156 6.68 -14.02 9.73
N VAL A 157 5.75 -13.59 8.87
CA VAL A 157 4.56 -12.83 9.30
C VAL A 157 3.30 -13.68 9.42
N LEU A 158 3.24 -14.81 8.71
CA LEU A 158 2.07 -15.71 8.66
C LEU A 158 1.48 -16.08 10.03
N PRO A 159 2.28 -16.39 11.08
CA PRO A 159 1.72 -16.76 12.37
C PRO A 159 0.81 -15.67 12.97
N ARG A 160 1.11 -14.40 12.69
CA ARG A 160 0.42 -13.21 13.19
C ARG A 160 -0.77 -12.79 12.33
N TRP A 161 -0.87 -13.31 11.11
CA TRP A 161 -1.91 -12.91 10.18
C TRP A 161 -3.27 -13.49 10.54
N GLY A 162 -4.26 -12.60 10.46
CA GLY A 162 -5.67 -12.95 10.55
C GLY A 162 -6.33 -12.99 9.17
N THR A 163 -7.63 -13.20 9.19
CA THR A 163 -8.47 -13.30 8.00
C THR A 163 -8.37 -12.07 7.08
N VAL A 164 -8.31 -10.87 7.65
CA VAL A 164 -8.22 -9.62 6.88
C VAL A 164 -6.89 -9.53 6.12
N ASP A 165 -5.79 -10.00 6.68
CA ASP A 165 -4.47 -9.95 6.05
C ASP A 165 -4.39 -10.95 4.88
N TRP A 166 -5.01 -12.12 5.03
CA TRP A 166 -5.17 -13.09 3.95
C TRP A 166 -5.99 -12.55 2.78
N VAL A 167 -7.11 -11.87 3.07
CA VAL A 167 -7.92 -11.21 2.02
C VAL A 167 -7.10 -10.14 1.29
N ARG A 168 -6.28 -9.37 2.02
CA ARG A 168 -5.37 -8.40 1.41
C ARG A 168 -4.33 -9.10 0.54
N LEU A 169 -3.67 -10.15 1.03
CA LEU A 169 -2.70 -10.90 0.25
C LEU A 169 -3.34 -11.41 -1.04
N ALA A 170 -4.53 -12.02 -0.99
CA ALA A 170 -5.21 -12.52 -2.18
C ALA A 170 -5.58 -11.41 -3.18
N LYS A 171 -5.93 -10.22 -2.67
CA LYS A 171 -6.28 -9.08 -3.51
C LYS A 171 -5.06 -8.52 -4.26
N TYR A 172 -3.90 -8.42 -3.62
CA TYR A 172 -2.70 -7.81 -4.19
C TYR A 172 -1.77 -8.84 -4.86
N HIS A 173 -1.71 -10.06 -4.33
CA HIS A 173 -0.83 -11.14 -4.76
C HIS A 173 -1.60 -12.48 -4.82
N PRO A 174 -2.56 -12.63 -5.75
CA PRO A 174 -3.41 -13.81 -5.81
C PRO A 174 -2.61 -15.11 -6.01
N THR A 175 -1.54 -15.07 -6.81
CA THR A 175 -0.64 -16.22 -7.02
C THR A 175 0.06 -16.66 -5.74
N VAL A 176 0.58 -15.71 -4.95
CA VAL A 176 1.26 -15.99 -3.68
C VAL A 176 0.27 -16.54 -2.65
N ALA A 177 -0.91 -15.93 -2.54
CA ALA A 177 -1.97 -16.41 -1.65
C ALA A 177 -2.39 -17.85 -1.98
N PHE A 178 -2.62 -18.13 -3.27
CA PHE A 178 -2.98 -19.45 -3.75
C PHE A 178 -1.88 -20.48 -3.44
N ALA A 179 -0.63 -20.19 -3.79
CA ALA A 179 0.49 -21.10 -3.56
C ALA A 179 0.64 -21.44 -2.07
N GLN A 180 0.54 -20.43 -1.20
CA GLN A 180 0.67 -20.63 0.24
C GLN A 180 -0.50 -21.44 0.85
N LEU A 181 -1.75 -21.12 0.48
CA LEU A 181 -2.92 -21.86 0.96
C LEU A 181 -2.91 -23.30 0.46
N ARG A 182 -2.51 -23.53 -0.79
CA ARG A 182 -2.37 -24.86 -1.37
C ARG A 182 -1.30 -25.68 -0.64
N ALA A 183 -0.14 -25.08 -0.37
CA ALA A 183 0.92 -25.74 0.40
C ALA A 183 0.45 -26.11 1.82
N GLN A 184 -0.29 -25.22 2.49
CA GLN A 184 -0.88 -25.50 3.80
C GLN A 184 -1.92 -26.63 3.75
N GLN A 185 -2.78 -26.68 2.73
CA GLN A 185 -3.72 -27.79 2.52
C GLN A 185 -2.98 -29.13 2.30
N GLN A 186 -1.90 -29.13 1.53
CA GLN A 186 -1.13 -30.35 1.24
C GLN A 186 -0.35 -30.88 2.45
N ALA A 187 0.13 -29.98 3.31
CA ALA A 187 0.85 -30.34 4.52
C ALA A 187 -0.08 -30.84 5.65
N GLN A 188 -1.40 -30.65 5.52
CA GLN A 188 -2.36 -31.06 6.54
C GLN A 188 -2.67 -32.56 6.49
N THR A 189 -2.50 -33.20 7.64
CA THR A 189 -2.91 -34.59 7.89
C THR A 189 -4.27 -34.68 8.59
N ALA A 190 -4.77 -33.58 9.15
CA ALA A 190 -6.04 -33.50 9.87
C ALA A 190 -6.78 -32.18 9.56
N PRO A 191 -8.11 -32.10 9.79
CA PRO A 191 -8.90 -30.90 9.53
C PRO A 191 -8.47 -29.72 10.41
N ASP A 192 -8.14 -28.59 9.80
CA ASP A 192 -7.80 -27.33 10.49
C ASP A 192 -8.87 -26.26 10.25
N ALA A 193 -9.63 -25.94 11.30
CA ALA A 193 -10.66 -24.91 11.26
C ALA A 193 -10.12 -23.52 10.93
N ARG A 194 -8.87 -23.21 11.30
CA ARG A 194 -8.24 -21.92 10.98
C ARG A 194 -7.94 -21.82 9.50
N LEU A 195 -7.39 -22.87 8.89
CA LEU A 195 -7.17 -22.89 7.45
C LEU A 195 -8.48 -22.77 6.68
N LEU A 196 -9.54 -23.48 7.10
CA LEU A 196 -10.88 -23.34 6.49
C LEU A 196 -11.41 -21.91 6.56
N THR A 197 -11.20 -21.24 7.70
CA THR A 197 -11.60 -19.83 7.87
C THR A 197 -10.84 -18.91 6.91
N HIS A 198 -9.53 -19.12 6.75
CA HIS A 198 -8.71 -18.34 5.82
C HIS A 198 -9.11 -18.61 4.35
N LEU A 199 -9.31 -19.86 3.97
CA LEU A 199 -9.77 -20.26 2.63
C LEU A 199 -11.09 -19.58 2.30
N ASN A 200 -12.11 -19.74 3.15
CA ASN A 200 -13.44 -19.17 2.91
C ASN A 200 -13.41 -17.64 2.76
N ALA A 201 -12.55 -16.96 3.50
CA ALA A 201 -12.41 -15.51 3.37
C ALA A 201 -11.71 -15.07 2.09
N VAL A 202 -10.72 -15.84 1.62
CA VAL A 202 -9.93 -15.54 0.43
C VAL A 202 -10.64 -15.90 -0.87
N LEU A 203 -11.51 -16.92 -0.84
CA LEU A 203 -12.20 -17.44 -2.03
C LEU A 203 -12.93 -16.36 -2.86
N PRO A 204 -13.71 -15.42 -2.29
CA PRO A 204 -14.35 -14.37 -3.07
C PRO A 204 -13.35 -13.49 -3.81
N ALA A 205 -12.24 -13.11 -3.14
CA ALA A 205 -11.21 -12.26 -3.74
C ALA A 205 -10.43 -12.98 -4.85
N LEU A 206 -10.19 -14.28 -4.70
CA LEU A 206 -9.61 -15.11 -5.77
C LEU A 206 -10.61 -15.33 -6.90
N ALA A 207 -11.88 -15.61 -6.63
CA ALA A 207 -12.88 -15.84 -7.66
C ALA A 207 -13.04 -14.63 -8.59
N GLU A 208 -12.97 -13.41 -8.05
CA GLU A 208 -13.05 -12.17 -8.82
C GLU A 208 -11.83 -11.94 -9.73
N ARG A 209 -10.62 -12.30 -9.28
CA ARG A 209 -9.36 -11.95 -9.98
C ARG A 209 -8.72 -13.11 -10.75
N GLN A 210 -8.88 -14.32 -10.24
CA GLN A 210 -8.24 -15.57 -10.67
C GLN A 210 -9.18 -16.77 -10.36
N PRO A 211 -10.29 -16.93 -11.11
CA PRO A 211 -11.32 -17.93 -10.80
C PRO A 211 -10.77 -19.35 -10.79
N ASP A 212 -9.77 -19.65 -11.62
CA ASP A 212 -9.12 -20.97 -11.67
C ASP A 212 -8.44 -21.33 -10.34
N TYR A 213 -7.82 -20.36 -9.67
CA TYR A 213 -7.20 -20.57 -8.36
C TYR A 213 -8.24 -20.85 -7.28
N ALA A 214 -9.36 -20.11 -7.30
CA ALA A 214 -10.46 -20.36 -6.36
C ALA A 214 -11.05 -21.77 -6.56
N LEU A 215 -11.31 -22.15 -7.83
CA LEU A 215 -11.85 -23.47 -8.16
C LEU A 215 -10.90 -24.61 -7.76
N ALA A 216 -9.59 -24.43 -7.97
CA ALA A 216 -8.59 -25.41 -7.58
C ALA A 216 -8.56 -25.64 -6.06
N LEU A 217 -8.63 -24.58 -5.24
CA LEU A 217 -8.68 -24.69 -3.78
C LEU A 217 -9.93 -25.41 -3.28
N VAL A 218 -11.10 -25.11 -3.86
CA VAL A 218 -12.37 -25.76 -3.49
C VAL A 218 -12.35 -27.25 -3.84
N ARG A 219 -11.89 -27.61 -5.05
CA ARG A 219 -11.76 -29.02 -5.47
C ARG A 219 -10.85 -29.80 -4.54
N GLN A 220 -9.72 -29.22 -4.16
CA GLN A 220 -8.78 -29.86 -3.24
C GLN A 220 -9.39 -30.06 -1.85
N GLN A 221 -10.12 -29.07 -1.32
CA GLN A 221 -10.80 -29.19 -0.03
C GLN A 221 -11.88 -30.29 -0.03
N GLN A 222 -12.68 -30.38 -1.09
CA GLN A 222 -13.69 -31.44 -1.24
C GLN A 222 -13.04 -32.83 -1.26
N LEU A 223 -11.92 -32.99 -1.95
CA LEU A 223 -11.17 -34.25 -1.96
C LEU A 223 -10.68 -34.63 -0.54
N HIS A 224 -10.14 -33.69 0.23
CA HIS A 224 -9.73 -33.97 1.61
C HIS A 224 -10.90 -34.38 2.51
N HIS A 225 -12.07 -33.74 2.37
CA HIS A 225 -13.26 -34.13 3.13
C HIS A 225 -13.75 -35.54 2.75
N LEU A 226 -13.75 -35.87 1.45
CA LEU A 226 -14.17 -37.19 0.97
C LEU A 226 -13.20 -38.30 1.38
N VAL A 227 -11.90 -38.06 1.32
CA VAL A 227 -10.88 -39.03 1.76
C VAL A 227 -10.88 -39.18 3.28
N GLY A 228 -11.02 -38.09 4.04
CA GLY A 228 -11.15 -38.13 5.50
C GLY A 228 -12.37 -38.92 5.96
N ALA A 229 -13.52 -38.73 5.29
CA ALA A 229 -14.74 -39.51 5.56
C ALA A 229 -14.62 -40.98 5.15
N ALA A 230 -13.82 -41.31 4.12
CA ALA A 230 -13.58 -42.69 3.71
C ALA A 230 -12.60 -43.44 4.65
N LEU A 231 -11.64 -42.72 5.25
CA LEU A 231 -10.63 -43.29 6.16
C LEU A 231 -11.06 -43.28 7.64
N GLY A 232 -11.99 -42.40 8.04
CA GLY A 232 -12.61 -42.40 9.37
C GLY A 232 -13.92 -43.18 9.37
N HIS A 233 -13.92 -44.40 9.90
CA HIS A 233 -15.14 -45.22 10.04
C HIS A 233 -16.26 -44.50 10.81
N GLY A 234 -17.38 -44.21 10.12
CA GLY A 234 -18.74 -44.17 10.69
C GLY A 234 -19.60 -42.91 10.41
N ALA A 235 -20.56 -43.03 9.48
CA ALA A 235 -21.82 -42.24 9.32
C ALA A 235 -21.81 -41.04 8.30
N PRO A 236 -22.97 -40.67 7.69
CA PRO A 236 -23.16 -40.78 6.25
C PRO A 236 -23.14 -39.46 5.46
N VAL A 237 -22.74 -39.63 4.19
CA VAL A 237 -22.56 -38.63 3.13
C VAL A 237 -23.92 -38.16 2.55
N GLU A 238 -24.75 -37.46 3.33
CA GLU A 238 -25.99 -36.87 2.79
C GLU A 238 -26.00 -35.33 2.70
N ALA A 239 -25.13 -34.61 3.41
CA ALA A 239 -25.13 -33.14 3.36
C ALA A 239 -24.36 -32.52 2.16
N GLY A 240 -23.51 -33.29 1.48
CA GLY A 240 -22.61 -32.77 0.43
C GLY A 240 -23.13 -32.81 -1.01
N ARG A 241 -24.20 -33.57 -1.29
CA ARG A 241 -24.71 -33.74 -2.67
C ARG A 241 -25.53 -32.56 -3.17
N GLY A 242 -26.16 -31.78 -2.28
CA GLY A 242 -27.03 -30.66 -2.67
C GLY A 242 -26.28 -29.48 -3.31
N LEU A 243 -25.09 -29.14 -2.80
CA LEU A 243 -24.34 -27.97 -3.28
C LEU A 243 -23.62 -28.24 -4.62
N VAL A 244 -23.17 -29.48 -4.84
CA VAL A 244 -22.52 -29.89 -6.09
C VAL A 244 -23.54 -30.04 -7.22
N ALA A 245 -24.76 -30.50 -6.92
CA ALA A 245 -25.85 -30.52 -7.89
C ALA A 245 -26.27 -29.11 -8.35
N GLN A 246 -26.27 -28.12 -7.45
CA GLN A 246 -26.58 -26.73 -7.80
C GLN A 246 -25.45 -26.04 -8.60
N LEU A 247 -24.19 -26.36 -8.33
CA LEU A 247 -23.06 -25.82 -9.10
C LEU A 247 -22.90 -26.46 -10.49
N LEU A 248 -23.26 -27.74 -10.65
CA LEU A 248 -23.25 -28.42 -11.95
C LEU A 248 -24.49 -28.09 -12.81
N ALA A 249 -25.64 -27.80 -12.19
CA ALA A 249 -26.85 -27.37 -12.92
C ALA A 249 -26.70 -25.99 -13.58
N HIS A 250 -25.81 -25.12 -13.07
CA HIS A 250 -25.57 -23.79 -13.63
C HIS A 250 -24.47 -23.69 -14.69
N GLN A 251 -23.76 -24.79 -14.99
CA GLN A 251 -22.79 -24.82 -16.11
C GLN A 251 -23.33 -25.49 -17.39
N GLY A 252 -24.62 -25.81 -17.42
CA GLY A 252 -25.29 -26.51 -18.53
C GLY A 252 -26.37 -25.71 -19.26
N GLN A 253 -26.38 -24.37 -19.18
CA GLN A 253 -27.26 -23.50 -19.98
C GLN A 253 -26.48 -22.32 -20.57
#